data_AF-A0A963J565-F1
#
_entry.id   AF-A0A963J565-F1
#
_cell.length_a   1.000
_cell.length_b   1.000
_cell.length_c   1.000
_cell.angle_alpha   90.00
_cell.angle_beta   90.00
_cell.angle_gamma   90.00
#
_symmetry.space_group_name_H-M   'P 1'
#
loop_
_entity.id
_entity.type
_entity.pdbx_description
1 polymer ?
#
loop_
_entity_poly.entity_id
_entity_poly.type
_entity_poly.pdbx_seq_one_letter_code
_entity_poly.pdbx_strand_id
1 'polypeptide(L)'
;RLVQAAGVGKPSPYYAILLMDGDQLGKHMADTAKQTPISSALNQFTNGAGAIVRQHNGFLIYAGGDDVMALLPLQDALPAAAALQKDYAKAFAAQKWTGEAVQSTLSGAIEFVHFRTPLTRVLQDAHRLLDDVAKNATGRNAIAVRVWKPSGLALEWAMPWEHALDAQGRVKVAQLGEQFAQQGSSQGEGVRFSSKFFFRMQNLLQRFAGTQEAVLQKLLLAEYLHSYGNQSKVTGPELEVLTKHLDGLLDQCWRYERAEPGQSPQRHASHPINPDAALLVRFLAQKGLERD
;
A
#
# COMPACT_ATOMS: atom_id res chain seq x y z
N ARG A 1 -4.39 -19.46 -26.14
CA ARG A 1 -3.61 -19.52 -27.40
C ARG A 1 -2.59 -18.37 -27.49
N LEU A 2 -2.97 -17.09 -27.40
CA LEU A 2 -2.01 -15.96 -27.42
C LEU A 2 -0.98 -15.97 -26.27
N VAL A 3 -1.42 -16.15 -25.03
CA VAL A 3 -0.55 -16.20 -23.83
C VAL A 3 0.53 -17.28 -23.96
N GLN A 4 0.11 -18.50 -24.37
CA GLN A 4 1.00 -19.64 -24.57
C GLN A 4 1.95 -19.44 -25.76
N ALA A 5 1.49 -18.79 -26.84
CA ALA A 5 2.33 -18.49 -28.02
C ALA A 5 3.37 -17.40 -27.74
N ALA A 6 3.08 -16.46 -26.85
CA ALA A 6 4.00 -15.39 -26.46
C ALA A 6 4.94 -15.78 -25.30
N GLY A 7 4.83 -17.00 -24.74
CA GLY A 7 5.65 -17.45 -23.62
C GLY A 7 5.45 -16.65 -22.33
N VAL A 8 4.41 -15.82 -22.27
CA VAL A 8 4.07 -15.02 -21.09
C VAL A 8 3.14 -15.83 -20.19
N GLY A 9 3.35 -15.79 -18.87
CA GLY A 9 2.51 -16.51 -17.91
C GLY A 9 1.03 -16.10 -17.96
N LYS A 10 0.17 -16.81 -17.21
CA LYS A 10 -1.25 -16.44 -17.11
C LYS A 10 -1.38 -14.97 -16.65
N PRO A 11 -2.25 -14.16 -17.29
CA PRO A 11 -2.49 -12.79 -16.85
C PRO A 11 -3.13 -12.80 -15.46
N SER A 12 -2.87 -11.74 -14.68
CA SER A 12 -3.56 -11.56 -13.40
C SER A 12 -5.06 -11.38 -13.67
N PRO A 13 -5.94 -12.09 -12.93
CA PRO A 13 -7.37 -11.86 -13.00
C PRO A 13 -7.82 -10.66 -12.14
N TYR A 14 -6.88 -9.88 -11.59
CA TYR A 14 -7.17 -8.75 -10.72
C TYR A 14 -6.89 -7.42 -11.42
N TYR A 15 -7.76 -6.45 -11.16
CA TYR A 15 -7.52 -5.05 -11.44
C TYR A 15 -7.64 -4.23 -10.15
N ALA A 16 -7.13 -3.01 -10.16
CA ALA A 16 -7.21 -2.07 -9.07
C ALA A 16 -8.20 -0.94 -9.39
N ILE A 17 -9.05 -0.58 -8.44
CA ILE A 17 -9.68 0.75 -8.40
C ILE A 17 -8.90 1.58 -7.40
N LEU A 18 -8.39 2.72 -7.85
CA LEU A 18 -7.77 3.74 -7.01
C LEU A 18 -8.75 4.89 -6.83
N LEU A 19 -9.08 5.21 -5.58
CA LEU A 19 -9.72 6.46 -5.19
C LEU A 19 -8.75 7.27 -4.35
N MET A 20 -8.68 8.58 -4.57
CA MET A 20 -7.95 9.51 -3.71
C MET A 20 -8.78 10.77 -3.50
N ASP A 21 -8.60 11.43 -2.36
CA ASP A 21 -9.34 12.63 -1.99
C ASP A 21 -8.52 13.52 -1.04
N GLY A 22 -8.65 14.84 -1.22
CA GLY A 22 -7.91 15.84 -0.47
C GLY A 22 -8.35 15.93 0.98
N ASP A 23 -7.37 15.94 1.87
CA ASP A 23 -7.62 16.03 3.29
C ASP A 23 -7.82 17.47 3.74
N GLN A 24 -8.94 17.70 4.43
CA GLN A 24 -9.25 18.90 5.19
C GLN A 24 -9.31 20.21 4.38
N LEU A 25 -9.60 20.18 3.08
CA LEU A 25 -9.73 21.42 2.31
C LEU A 25 -10.91 22.29 2.75
N GLY A 26 -12.04 21.66 3.11
CA GLY A 26 -13.26 22.38 3.50
C GLY A 26 -13.07 23.39 4.64
N LYS A 27 -12.20 23.08 5.63
CA LYS A 27 -11.95 23.97 6.78
C LYS A 27 -11.23 25.27 6.38
N HIS A 28 -10.57 25.29 5.22
CA HIS A 28 -9.82 26.44 4.71
C HIS A 28 -10.62 27.30 3.74
N MET A 29 -11.74 26.81 3.21
CA MET A 29 -12.51 27.50 2.17
C MET A 29 -13.29 28.73 2.69
N ALA A 30 -13.50 28.83 4.01
CA ALA A 30 -14.13 30.00 4.62
C ALA A 30 -13.24 31.27 4.54
N ASP A 31 -11.92 31.10 4.38
CA ASP A 31 -10.98 32.20 4.22
C ASP A 31 -10.78 32.51 2.72
N THR A 32 -11.40 33.60 2.26
CA THR A 32 -11.36 34.03 0.85
C THR A 32 -9.94 34.25 0.35
N ALA A 33 -9.00 34.62 1.22
CA ALA A 33 -7.61 34.84 0.81
C ALA A 33 -6.89 33.52 0.46
N LYS A 34 -7.36 32.39 0.99
CA LYS A 34 -6.82 31.04 0.72
C LYS A 34 -7.46 30.38 -0.50
N GLN A 35 -8.63 30.82 -0.95
CA GLN A 35 -9.37 30.19 -2.05
C GLN A 35 -8.59 30.19 -3.37
N THR A 36 -7.95 31.30 -3.74
CA THR A 36 -7.20 31.41 -4.99
C THR A 36 -5.96 30.49 -5.00
N PRO A 37 -5.08 30.51 -3.96
CA PRO A 37 -3.99 29.55 -3.86
C PRO A 37 -4.45 28.09 -3.84
N ILE A 38 -5.53 27.74 -3.12
CA ILE A 38 -6.08 26.38 -3.12
C ILE A 38 -6.52 25.98 -4.54
N SER A 39 -7.31 26.82 -5.20
CA SER A 39 -7.81 26.53 -6.56
C SER A 39 -6.65 26.37 -7.56
N SER A 40 -5.59 27.16 -7.41
CA SER A 40 -4.36 27.05 -8.21
C SER A 40 -3.64 25.72 -7.97
N ALA A 41 -3.48 25.29 -6.72
CA ALA A 41 -2.89 23.99 -6.39
C ALA A 41 -3.69 22.82 -6.97
N LEU A 42 -5.03 22.85 -6.80
CA LEU A 42 -5.91 21.80 -7.32
C LEU A 42 -5.88 21.74 -8.85
N ASN A 43 -5.89 22.89 -9.53
CA ASN A 43 -5.72 22.94 -10.99
C ASN A 43 -4.37 22.37 -11.42
N GLN A 44 -3.29 22.67 -10.71
CA GLN A 44 -1.98 22.11 -11.02
C GLN A 44 -1.97 20.57 -10.89
N PHE A 45 -2.51 20.05 -9.78
CA PHE A 45 -2.59 18.61 -9.51
C PHE A 45 -3.45 17.87 -10.54
N THR A 46 -4.68 18.34 -10.77
CA THR A 46 -5.62 17.71 -11.73
C THR A 46 -5.08 17.65 -13.16
N ASN A 47 -4.39 18.72 -13.59
CA ASN A 47 -3.72 18.74 -14.90
C ASN A 47 -2.59 17.70 -15.01
N GLY A 48 -1.92 17.37 -13.90
CA GLY A 48 -0.86 16.36 -13.85
C GLY A 48 -1.36 14.92 -13.71
N ALA A 49 -2.50 14.73 -13.03
CA ALA A 49 -3.01 13.41 -12.64
C ALA A 49 -3.18 12.45 -13.82
N GLY A 50 -3.72 12.91 -14.96
CA GLY A 50 -3.91 12.09 -16.15
C GLY A 50 -2.61 11.54 -16.73
N ALA A 51 -1.54 12.35 -16.74
CA ALA A 51 -0.23 11.91 -17.21
C ALA A 51 0.39 10.87 -16.26
N ILE A 52 0.28 11.09 -14.94
CA ILE A 52 0.78 10.16 -13.92
C ILE A 52 0.08 8.81 -14.04
N VAL A 53 -1.26 8.79 -14.11
CA VAL A 53 -2.03 7.54 -14.24
C VAL A 53 -1.65 6.80 -15.53
N ARG A 54 -1.49 7.51 -16.64
CA ARG A 54 -1.09 6.91 -17.93
C ARG A 54 0.33 6.33 -17.90
N GLN A 55 1.29 6.99 -17.24
CA GLN A 55 2.65 6.47 -17.06
C GLN A 55 2.67 5.14 -16.28
N HIS A 56 1.66 4.91 -15.46
CA HIS A 56 1.44 3.69 -14.69
C HIS A 56 0.43 2.75 -15.34
N ASN A 57 0.30 2.79 -16.68
CA ASN A 57 -0.59 1.91 -17.46
C ASN A 57 -2.07 1.95 -17.03
N GLY A 58 -2.48 3.00 -16.33
CA GLY A 58 -3.82 3.16 -15.81
C GLY A 58 -4.76 3.91 -16.77
N PHE A 59 -6.04 3.83 -16.46
CA PHE A 59 -7.11 4.57 -17.08
C PHE A 59 -7.75 5.51 -16.05
N LEU A 60 -7.54 6.81 -16.23
CA LEU A 60 -8.17 7.83 -15.38
C LEU A 60 -9.66 7.92 -15.73
N ILE A 61 -10.53 7.74 -14.74
CA ILE A 61 -11.98 7.92 -14.91
C ILE A 61 -12.35 9.39 -14.65
N TYR A 62 -11.89 9.95 -13.54
CA TYR A 62 -12.05 11.39 -13.27
C TYR A 62 -10.91 11.92 -12.40
N ALA A 63 -10.66 13.23 -12.49
CA ALA A 63 -9.85 14.02 -11.56
C ALA A 63 -10.53 15.39 -11.39
N GLY A 64 -11.13 15.65 -10.23
CA GLY A 64 -12.17 16.66 -10.05
C GLY A 64 -11.85 17.75 -9.03
N GLY A 65 -10.59 18.18 -8.95
CA GLY A 65 -10.10 19.16 -8.00
C GLY A 65 -9.14 18.48 -7.05
N ASP A 66 -9.66 17.93 -5.96
CA ASP A 66 -8.90 17.19 -4.95
C ASP A 66 -9.13 15.68 -4.99
N ASP A 67 -10.14 15.22 -5.73
CA ASP A 67 -10.49 13.82 -5.87
C ASP A 67 -9.99 13.21 -7.19
N VAL A 68 -9.61 11.93 -7.14
CA VAL A 68 -9.12 11.15 -8.29
C VAL A 68 -9.73 9.76 -8.25
N MET A 69 -10.21 9.28 -9.40
CA MET A 69 -10.59 7.89 -9.61
C MET A 69 -9.92 7.31 -10.85
N ALA A 70 -9.25 6.18 -10.70
CA ALA A 70 -8.57 5.49 -11.79
C ALA A 70 -8.69 3.96 -11.70
N LEU A 71 -8.63 3.30 -12.85
CA LEU A 71 -8.43 1.86 -12.97
C LEU A 71 -6.97 1.58 -13.31
N LEU A 72 -6.32 0.68 -12.58
CA LEU A 72 -4.92 0.34 -12.81
C LEU A 72 -4.67 -1.16 -12.83
N PRO A 73 -3.62 -1.63 -13.53
CA PRO A 73 -3.09 -2.96 -13.31
C PRO A 73 -2.57 -3.11 -11.87
N LEU A 74 -2.63 -4.34 -11.34
CA LEU A 74 -2.25 -4.66 -9.97
C LEU A 74 -0.86 -4.12 -9.57
N GLN A 75 0.13 -4.31 -10.44
CA GLN A 75 1.53 -3.96 -10.19
C GLN A 75 1.79 -2.44 -10.21
N ASP A 76 0.91 -1.68 -10.85
CA ASP A 76 1.10 -0.24 -11.09
C ASP A 76 0.28 0.64 -10.14
N ALA A 77 -0.72 0.07 -9.45
CA ALA A 77 -1.66 0.81 -8.61
C ALA A 77 -1.00 1.53 -7.42
N LEU A 78 -0.15 0.83 -6.66
CA LEU A 78 0.54 1.41 -5.51
C LEU A 78 1.57 2.48 -5.91
N PRO A 79 2.44 2.24 -6.93
CA PRO A 79 3.30 3.28 -7.48
C PRO A 79 2.53 4.52 -7.97
N ALA A 80 1.41 4.33 -8.68
CA ALA A 80 0.60 5.44 -9.16
C ALA A 80 0.02 6.29 -8.02
N ALA A 81 -0.50 5.64 -6.98
CA ALA A 81 -1.03 6.33 -5.80
C ALA A 81 0.06 7.14 -5.07
N ALA A 82 1.26 6.59 -4.91
CA ALA A 82 2.40 7.31 -4.34
C ALA A 82 2.82 8.51 -5.21
N ALA A 83 2.81 8.36 -6.54
CA ALA A 83 3.13 9.43 -7.47
C ALA A 83 2.09 10.57 -7.42
N LEU A 84 0.80 10.23 -7.35
CA LEU A 84 -0.29 11.21 -7.20
C LEU A 84 -0.20 11.93 -5.85
N GLN A 85 0.06 11.21 -4.75
CA GLN A 85 0.26 11.84 -3.43
C GLN A 85 1.42 12.84 -3.44
N LYS A 86 2.55 12.47 -4.06
CA LYS A 86 3.70 13.33 -4.19
C LYS A 86 3.40 14.57 -5.04
N ASP A 87 2.68 14.40 -6.14
CA ASP A 87 2.30 15.52 -7.02
C ASP A 87 1.36 16.50 -6.31
N TYR A 88 0.36 15.98 -5.58
CA TYR A 88 -0.53 16.78 -4.75
C TYR A 88 0.24 17.60 -3.71
N ALA A 89 1.12 16.96 -2.93
CA ALA A 89 1.94 17.63 -1.92
C ALA A 89 2.81 18.73 -2.55
N LYS A 90 3.40 18.46 -3.73
CA LYS A 90 4.19 19.43 -4.48
C LYS A 90 3.34 20.61 -4.96
N ALA A 91 2.12 20.37 -5.44
CA ALA A 91 1.23 21.41 -5.92
C ALA A 91 0.85 22.41 -4.81
N PHE A 92 0.57 21.91 -3.59
CA PHE A 92 0.29 22.76 -2.43
C PHE A 92 1.53 23.50 -1.91
N ALA A 93 2.69 22.83 -1.87
CA ALA A 93 3.94 23.44 -1.44
C ALA A 93 4.43 24.55 -2.39
N ALA A 94 4.05 24.51 -3.67
CA ALA A 94 4.40 25.52 -4.66
C ALA A 94 3.60 26.83 -4.53
N GLN A 95 2.50 26.83 -3.76
CA GLN A 95 1.64 28.02 -3.64
C GLN A 95 2.21 29.04 -2.66
N LYS A 96 1.92 30.31 -2.93
CA LYS A 96 2.18 31.40 -1.99
C LYS A 96 0.93 31.66 -1.16
N TRP A 97 1.08 31.56 0.15
CA TRP A 97 -0.01 31.70 1.10
C TRP A 97 0.00 33.07 1.76
N THR A 98 -1.19 33.64 1.95
CA THR A 98 -1.38 34.81 2.81
C THR A 98 -1.61 34.31 4.24
N GLY A 99 -0.63 34.54 5.12
CA GLY A 99 -0.67 34.02 6.48
C GLY A 99 -0.18 32.58 6.57
N GLU A 100 -0.77 31.78 7.46
CA GLU A 100 -0.39 30.37 7.63
C GLU A 100 -0.71 29.55 6.38
N ALA A 101 0.27 28.77 5.93
CA ALA A 101 0.13 27.88 4.79
C ALA A 101 -0.97 26.84 5.01
N VAL A 102 -1.75 26.57 3.97
CA VAL A 102 -2.73 25.47 4.01
C VAL A 102 -1.97 24.15 3.99
N GLN A 103 -2.06 23.42 5.09
CA GLN A 103 -1.59 22.05 5.18
C GLN A 103 -2.73 21.13 4.73
N SER A 104 -2.73 20.78 3.45
CA SER A 104 -3.58 19.72 2.91
C SER A 104 -2.72 18.53 2.49
N THR A 105 -3.27 17.34 2.67
CA THR A 105 -2.64 16.07 2.30
C THR A 105 -3.60 15.27 1.42
N LEU A 106 -3.19 14.10 0.95
CA LEU A 106 -4.02 13.27 0.08
C LEU A 106 -4.15 11.88 0.70
N SER A 107 -5.38 11.43 0.93
CA SER A 107 -5.66 10.06 1.35
C SER A 107 -6.09 9.22 0.16
N GLY A 108 -5.76 7.94 0.16
CA GLY A 108 -6.07 7.04 -0.95
C GLY A 108 -6.60 5.67 -0.51
N ALA A 109 -7.38 5.05 -1.38
CA ALA A 109 -7.90 3.70 -1.24
C ALA A 109 -7.66 2.91 -2.53
N ILE A 110 -7.17 1.68 -2.40
CA ILE A 110 -6.99 0.75 -3.51
C ILE A 110 -7.79 -0.53 -3.24
N GLU A 111 -8.71 -0.82 -4.15
CA GLU A 111 -9.43 -2.09 -4.17
C GLU A 111 -8.84 -3.01 -5.24
N PHE A 112 -8.11 -4.05 -4.83
CA PHE A 112 -7.72 -5.12 -5.75
C PHE A 112 -8.83 -6.17 -5.83
N VAL A 113 -9.48 -6.27 -6.99
CA VAL A 113 -10.66 -7.13 -7.14
C VAL A 113 -10.56 -8.03 -8.37
N HIS A 114 -11.15 -9.21 -8.27
CA HIS A 114 -11.27 -10.11 -9.42
C HIS A 114 -12.14 -9.45 -10.51
N PHE A 115 -11.77 -9.60 -11.80
CA PHE A 115 -12.48 -8.98 -12.95
C PHE A 115 -13.97 -9.34 -13.11
N ARG A 116 -14.48 -10.28 -12.30
CA ARG A 116 -15.89 -10.73 -12.31
C ARG A 116 -16.73 -10.06 -11.22
N THR A 117 -16.10 -9.33 -10.30
CA THR A 117 -16.79 -8.66 -9.21
C THR A 117 -17.59 -7.48 -9.78
N PRO A 118 -18.90 -7.35 -9.47
CA PRO A 118 -19.71 -6.24 -9.98
C PRO A 118 -19.16 -4.87 -9.56
N LEU A 119 -18.90 -4.00 -10.54
CA LEU A 119 -18.24 -2.71 -10.34
C LEU A 119 -18.92 -1.82 -9.30
N THR A 120 -20.26 -1.78 -9.28
CA THR A 120 -21.03 -0.97 -8.32
C THR A 120 -20.69 -1.33 -6.87
N ARG A 121 -20.53 -2.61 -6.55
CA ARG A 121 -20.15 -3.06 -5.21
C ARG A 121 -18.72 -2.63 -4.89
N VAL A 122 -17.81 -2.73 -5.86
CA VAL A 122 -16.40 -2.34 -5.68
C VAL A 122 -16.28 -0.85 -5.41
N LEU A 123 -17.02 0.00 -6.15
CA LEU A 123 -17.01 1.45 -5.94
C LEU A 123 -17.56 1.84 -4.56
N GLN A 124 -18.68 1.25 -4.15
CA GLN A 124 -19.22 1.48 -2.81
C GLN A 124 -18.22 1.08 -1.72
N ASP A 125 -17.51 -0.03 -1.90
CA ASP A 125 -16.52 -0.47 -0.93
C ASP A 125 -15.27 0.42 -0.92
N ALA A 126 -14.80 0.86 -2.09
CA ALA A 126 -13.66 1.76 -2.23
C ALA A 126 -13.88 3.09 -1.51
N HIS A 127 -15.09 3.66 -1.58
CA HIS A 127 -15.44 4.87 -0.82
C HIS A 127 -15.37 4.62 0.69
N ARG A 128 -15.92 3.49 1.18
CA ARG A 128 -15.81 3.12 2.60
C ARG A 128 -14.35 2.91 3.02
N LEU A 129 -13.54 2.27 2.17
CA LEU A 129 -12.11 2.09 2.42
C LEU A 129 -11.39 3.44 2.54
N LEU A 130 -11.74 4.41 1.68
CA LEU A 130 -11.16 5.75 1.73
C LEU A 130 -11.59 6.52 2.98
N ASP A 131 -12.90 6.59 3.24
CA ASP A 131 -13.45 7.43 4.30
C ASP A 131 -13.27 6.80 5.68
N ASP A 132 -13.66 5.54 5.85
CA ASP A 132 -13.66 4.90 7.17
C ASP A 132 -12.25 4.45 7.58
N VAL A 133 -11.43 3.98 6.64
CA VAL A 133 -10.12 3.39 6.96
C VAL A 133 -8.98 4.38 6.75
N ALA A 134 -8.78 4.90 5.54
CA ALA A 134 -7.65 5.79 5.26
C ALA A 134 -7.80 7.15 6.00
N LYS A 135 -8.98 7.77 5.93
CA LYS A 135 -9.22 9.08 6.55
C LYS A 135 -9.52 8.99 8.04
N ASN A 136 -10.49 8.17 8.43
CA ASN A 136 -10.95 8.13 9.83
C ASN A 136 -10.05 7.26 10.71
N ALA A 137 -9.92 5.96 10.44
CA ALA A 137 -9.18 5.05 11.31
C ALA A 137 -7.66 5.29 11.30
N THR A 138 -7.07 5.60 10.14
CA THR A 138 -5.61 5.84 10.01
C THR A 138 -5.25 7.30 10.29
N GLY A 139 -6.24 8.20 10.32
CA GLY A 139 -6.06 9.61 10.65
C GLY A 139 -5.53 10.47 9.50
N ARG A 140 -5.92 10.16 8.25
CA ARG A 140 -5.59 10.92 7.03
C ARG A 140 -4.10 10.90 6.65
N ASN A 141 -3.79 11.48 5.49
CA ASN A 141 -2.48 11.36 4.85
C ASN A 141 -2.03 9.89 4.82
N ALA A 142 -2.91 9.02 4.33
CA ALA A 142 -2.74 7.57 4.40
C ALA A 142 -3.21 6.87 3.13
N ILE A 143 -2.72 5.65 2.94
CA ILE A 143 -3.20 4.72 1.93
C ILE A 143 -3.83 3.51 2.59
N ALA A 144 -5.00 3.11 2.11
CA ALA A 144 -5.64 1.86 2.47
C ALA A 144 -5.80 0.95 1.24
N VAL A 145 -5.70 -0.36 1.45
CA VAL A 145 -5.68 -1.39 0.42
C VAL A 145 -6.53 -2.56 0.89
N ARG A 146 -7.44 -3.02 0.04
CA ARG A 146 -8.17 -4.27 0.23
C ARG A 146 -7.94 -5.20 -0.96
N VAL A 147 -8.04 -6.50 -0.68
CA VAL A 147 -8.07 -7.53 -1.72
C VAL A 147 -9.36 -8.32 -1.61
N TRP A 148 -10.17 -8.28 -2.66
CA TRP A 148 -11.39 -9.09 -2.78
C TRP A 148 -11.16 -10.30 -3.68
N LYS A 149 -11.20 -11.47 -3.07
CA LYS A 149 -11.26 -12.75 -3.79
C LYS A 149 -12.71 -13.09 -4.13
N PRO A 150 -12.95 -14.04 -5.05
CA PRO A 150 -14.29 -14.59 -5.28
C PRO A 150 -14.95 -15.11 -3.98
N SER A 151 -14.16 -15.55 -3.00
CA SER A 151 -14.63 -16.01 -1.69
C SER A 151 -14.99 -14.88 -0.71
N GLY A 152 -14.73 -13.61 -1.05
CA GLY A 152 -14.95 -12.45 -0.18
C GLY A 152 -13.69 -11.63 0.09
N LEU A 153 -13.76 -10.77 1.11
CA LEU A 153 -12.65 -9.94 1.55
C LEU A 153 -11.53 -10.84 2.08
N ALA A 154 -10.37 -10.77 1.45
CA ALA A 154 -9.24 -11.63 1.79
C ALA A 154 -8.27 -10.98 2.77
N LEU A 155 -8.10 -9.65 2.69
CA LEU A 155 -7.23 -8.88 3.56
C LEU A 155 -7.55 -7.38 3.48
N GLU A 156 -7.18 -6.65 4.52
CA GLU A 156 -7.19 -5.18 4.58
C GLU A 156 -5.86 -4.67 5.18
N TRP A 157 -5.26 -3.68 4.54
CA TRP A 157 -4.04 -3.03 4.98
C TRP A 157 -4.17 -1.52 4.87
N ALA A 158 -3.74 -0.77 5.87
CA ALA A 158 -3.72 0.68 5.83
C ALA A 158 -2.49 1.22 6.55
N MET A 159 -1.95 2.33 6.03
CA MET A 159 -0.70 2.89 6.51
C MET A 159 -0.62 4.39 6.20
N PRO A 160 -0.18 5.24 7.15
CA PRO A 160 0.22 6.61 6.85
C PRO A 160 1.34 6.63 5.81
N TRP A 161 1.33 7.61 4.90
CA TRP A 161 2.31 7.67 3.81
C TRP A 161 3.77 7.69 4.31
N GLU A 162 4.03 8.28 5.47
CA GLU A 162 5.36 8.34 6.11
C GLU A 162 5.90 6.96 6.48
N HIS A 163 5.01 5.99 6.76
CA HIS A 163 5.38 4.62 7.08
C HIS A 163 5.25 3.69 5.86
N ALA A 164 4.38 4.02 4.90
CA ALA A 164 4.18 3.27 3.67
C ALA A 164 5.32 3.48 2.65
N LEU A 165 5.94 4.66 2.64
CA LEU A 165 6.97 5.03 1.66
C LEU A 165 8.38 4.84 2.21
N ASP A 166 9.32 4.49 1.34
CA ASP A 166 10.75 4.59 1.61
C ASP A 166 11.29 6.01 1.36
N ALA A 167 12.58 6.23 1.59
CA ALA A 167 13.24 7.52 1.38
C ALA A 167 13.23 7.99 -0.09
N GLN A 168 12.96 7.09 -1.04
CA GLN A 168 12.85 7.40 -2.47
C GLN A 168 11.40 7.62 -2.90
N GLY A 169 10.43 7.52 -1.97
CA GLY A 169 9.00 7.67 -2.25
C GLY A 169 8.37 6.44 -2.91
N ARG A 170 9.00 5.26 -2.78
CA ARG A 170 8.43 3.99 -3.27
C ARG A 170 7.67 3.29 -2.16
N VAL A 171 6.55 2.65 -2.50
CA VAL A 171 5.72 1.93 -1.52
C VAL A 171 6.43 0.65 -1.06
N LYS A 172 6.73 0.54 0.23
CA LYS A 172 7.51 -0.56 0.82
C LYS A 172 6.85 -1.93 0.61
N VAL A 173 5.54 -2.06 0.82
CA VAL A 173 4.83 -3.35 0.57
C VAL A 173 4.90 -3.80 -0.89
N ALA A 174 4.91 -2.87 -1.86
CA ALA A 174 5.09 -3.21 -3.26
C ALA A 174 6.51 -3.72 -3.53
N GLN A 175 7.53 -3.05 -2.98
CA GLN A 175 8.93 -3.47 -3.10
C GLN A 175 9.17 -4.85 -2.49
N LEU A 176 8.61 -5.12 -1.31
CA LEU A 176 8.68 -6.44 -0.67
C LEU A 176 8.05 -7.52 -1.56
N GLY A 177 6.94 -7.19 -2.24
CA GLY A 177 6.29 -8.08 -3.22
C GLY A 177 7.17 -8.35 -4.44
N GLU A 178 7.80 -7.33 -5.01
CA GLU A 178 8.73 -7.46 -6.14
C GLU A 178 9.96 -8.30 -5.78
N GLN A 179 10.58 -8.02 -4.63
CA GLN A 179 11.70 -8.80 -4.11
C GLN A 179 11.32 -10.27 -3.95
N PHE A 180 10.13 -10.53 -3.40
CA PHE A 180 9.64 -11.89 -3.24
C PHE A 180 9.37 -12.57 -4.59
N ALA A 181 8.83 -11.86 -5.58
CA ALA A 181 8.60 -12.41 -6.92
C ALA A 181 9.90 -12.82 -7.63
N GLN A 182 10.97 -12.03 -7.49
CA GLN A 182 12.28 -12.26 -8.12
C GLN A 182 13.05 -13.46 -7.54
N GLN A 183 12.72 -13.89 -6.32
CA GLN A 183 13.30 -15.10 -5.71
C GLN A 183 12.91 -16.39 -6.47
N GLY A 184 11.78 -16.39 -7.17
CA GLY A 184 11.29 -17.57 -7.91
C GLY A 184 11.90 -17.76 -9.31
N SER A 185 12.52 -16.72 -9.87
CA SER A 185 13.09 -16.72 -11.24
C SER A 185 14.60 -16.98 -11.29
N SER A 186 15.27 -16.95 -10.14
CA SER A 186 16.73 -17.03 -10.04
C SER A 186 17.15 -18.43 -9.60
N GLN A 187 18.00 -19.13 -10.38
CA GLN A 187 18.67 -20.39 -9.98
C GLN A 187 19.70 -20.19 -8.84
N GLY A 188 19.67 -19.07 -8.10
CA GLY A 188 20.69 -18.68 -7.12
C GLY A 188 20.42 -19.12 -5.68
N GLU A 189 21.52 -19.32 -4.94
CA GLU A 189 21.65 -19.55 -3.49
C GLU A 189 21.35 -18.27 -2.70
N GLY A 190 20.08 -17.88 -2.56
CA GLY A 190 19.66 -16.71 -1.78
C GLY A 190 18.51 -17.01 -0.84
N VAL A 191 18.19 -16.05 0.06
CA VAL A 191 17.03 -16.12 0.95
C VAL A 191 15.74 -16.28 0.13
N ARG A 192 14.92 -17.30 0.46
CA ARG A 192 13.67 -17.61 -0.26
C ARG A 192 12.52 -17.65 0.73
N PHE A 193 11.37 -17.07 0.40
CA PHE A 193 10.15 -17.24 1.21
C PHE A 193 9.17 -18.23 0.55
N SER A 194 8.46 -19.02 1.34
CA SER A 194 7.43 -19.92 0.81
C SER A 194 6.09 -19.24 0.95
N SER A 195 5.10 -19.57 0.10
CA SER A 195 3.75 -19.02 0.30
C SER A 195 3.18 -19.40 1.67
N LYS A 196 3.54 -20.58 2.19
CA LYS A 196 3.16 -21.05 3.53
C LYS A 196 3.75 -20.19 4.64
N PHE A 197 4.96 -19.66 4.47
CA PHE A 197 5.60 -18.79 5.45
C PHE A 197 4.74 -17.56 5.77
N PHE A 198 4.16 -16.89 4.77
CA PHE A 198 3.33 -15.70 5.00
C PHE A 198 2.07 -16.00 5.84
N PHE A 199 1.45 -17.17 5.65
CA PHE A 199 0.32 -17.59 6.49
C PHE A 199 0.75 -17.92 7.92
N ARG A 200 1.92 -18.55 8.09
CA ARG A 200 2.47 -18.82 9.43
C ARG A 200 2.86 -17.53 10.16
N MET A 201 3.48 -16.60 9.44
CA MET A 201 3.75 -15.25 9.93
C MET A 201 2.46 -14.57 10.39
N GLN A 202 1.39 -14.63 9.59
CA GLN A 202 0.11 -14.06 9.97
C GLN A 202 -0.40 -14.65 11.29
N ASN A 203 -0.43 -15.99 11.42
CA ASN A 203 -0.87 -16.68 12.63
C ASN A 203 -0.01 -16.34 13.86
N LEU A 204 1.31 -16.27 13.67
CA LEU A 204 2.27 -15.92 14.72
C LEU A 204 2.00 -14.50 15.23
N LEU A 205 1.88 -13.54 14.31
CA LEU A 205 1.62 -12.14 14.64
C LEU A 205 0.25 -11.94 15.31
N GLN A 206 -0.78 -12.67 14.89
CA GLN A 206 -2.09 -12.64 15.57
C GLN A 206 -1.98 -13.15 17.01
N ARG A 207 -1.24 -14.24 17.23
CA ARG A 207 -1.08 -14.84 18.56
C ARG A 207 -0.25 -13.99 19.52
N PHE A 208 0.75 -13.28 18.99
CA PHE A 208 1.74 -12.57 19.78
C PHE A 208 1.66 -11.04 19.62
N ALA A 209 0.52 -10.49 19.18
CA ALA A 209 0.35 -9.09 18.81
C ALA A 209 0.78 -8.06 19.87
N GLY A 210 0.62 -8.38 21.17
CA GLY A 210 1.02 -7.51 22.29
C GLY A 210 2.46 -7.65 22.75
N THR A 211 3.29 -8.43 22.05
CA THR A 211 4.67 -8.70 22.46
C THR A 211 5.63 -7.62 21.96
N GLN A 212 6.73 -7.41 22.66
CA GLN A 212 7.80 -6.52 22.23
C GLN A 212 8.34 -6.89 20.84
N GLU A 213 8.66 -5.88 20.05
CA GLU A 213 9.19 -6.01 18.68
C GLU A 213 10.42 -6.91 18.60
N ALA A 214 11.38 -6.77 19.52
CA ALA A 214 12.58 -7.61 19.56
C ALA A 214 12.28 -9.11 19.73
N VAL A 215 11.16 -9.45 20.39
CA VAL A 215 10.72 -10.85 20.53
C VAL A 215 10.04 -11.32 19.26
N LEU A 216 9.21 -10.47 18.64
CA LEU A 216 8.57 -10.80 17.35
C LEU A 216 9.62 -11.05 16.25
N GLN A 217 10.67 -10.23 16.18
CA GLN A 217 11.79 -10.45 15.26
C GLN A 217 12.42 -11.83 15.45
N LYS A 218 12.70 -12.22 16.70
CA LYS A 218 13.25 -13.55 17.03
C LYS A 218 12.30 -14.68 16.68
N LEU A 219 11.01 -14.51 16.92
CA LEU A 219 9.98 -15.50 16.60
C LEU A 219 9.82 -15.68 15.09
N LEU A 220 9.82 -14.59 14.31
CA LEU A 220 9.75 -14.64 12.85
C LEU A 220 11.00 -15.31 12.25
N LEU A 221 12.19 -14.99 12.79
CA LEU A 221 13.43 -15.65 12.40
C LEU A 221 13.38 -17.16 12.70
N ALA A 222 12.93 -17.54 13.89
CA ALA A 222 12.78 -18.94 14.27
C ALA A 222 11.77 -19.68 13.37
N GLU A 223 10.63 -19.06 13.04
CA GLU A 223 9.62 -19.64 12.14
C GLU A 223 10.16 -19.81 10.71
N TYR A 224 10.94 -18.84 10.22
CA TYR A 224 11.59 -18.95 8.92
C TYR A 224 12.60 -20.12 8.91
N LEU A 225 13.49 -20.18 9.89
CA LEU A 225 14.51 -21.24 9.99
C LEU A 225 13.88 -22.62 10.17
N HIS A 226 12.76 -22.72 10.89
CA HIS A 226 12.00 -23.96 11.02
C HIS A 226 11.35 -24.37 9.69
N SER A 227 10.79 -23.41 8.94
CA SER A 227 10.14 -23.67 7.65
C SER A 227 11.11 -24.11 6.54
N TYR A 228 12.37 -23.69 6.60
CA TYR A 228 13.44 -24.04 5.64
C TYR A 228 14.47 -25.04 6.19
N GLY A 229 14.22 -25.57 7.39
CA GLY A 229 15.18 -26.23 8.25
C GLY A 229 15.65 -27.63 7.84
N ASN A 230 16.20 -27.80 6.64
CA ASN A 230 17.05 -28.97 6.33
C ASN A 230 18.06 -28.76 5.18
N GLN A 231 18.20 -27.55 4.62
CA GLN A 231 19.25 -27.27 3.63
C GLN A 231 20.11 -26.09 4.08
N SER A 232 21.33 -26.44 4.51
CA SER A 232 22.49 -25.56 4.71
C SER A 232 22.46 -24.62 5.92
N LYS A 233 23.60 -24.54 6.61
CA LYS A 233 23.86 -23.54 7.66
C LYS A 233 23.73 -22.16 7.01
N VAL A 234 22.70 -21.38 7.37
CA VAL A 234 22.63 -19.96 6.99
C VAL A 234 23.91 -19.29 7.50
N THR A 235 24.69 -18.74 6.57
CA THR A 235 25.95 -18.06 6.91
C THR A 235 25.68 -16.69 7.52
N GLY A 236 26.69 -16.07 8.15
CA GLY A 236 26.54 -14.73 8.76
C GLY A 236 25.95 -13.68 7.81
N PRO A 237 26.50 -13.50 6.59
CA PRO A 237 25.98 -12.53 5.61
C PRO A 237 24.54 -12.83 5.16
N GLU A 238 24.19 -14.10 4.97
CA GLU A 238 22.81 -14.49 4.60
C GLU A 238 21.82 -14.23 5.74
N LEU A 239 22.26 -14.42 6.99
CA LEU A 239 21.44 -14.15 8.17
C LEU A 239 21.14 -12.65 8.30
N GLU A 240 22.11 -11.78 8.02
CA GLU A 240 21.90 -10.32 8.02
C GLU A 240 20.88 -9.90 6.96
N VAL A 241 20.99 -10.43 5.74
CA VAL A 241 20.04 -10.18 4.65
C VAL A 241 18.65 -10.71 5.01
N LEU A 242 18.56 -11.91 5.59
CA LEU A 242 17.30 -12.50 6.05
C LEU A 242 16.63 -11.63 7.12
N THR A 243 17.38 -11.24 8.17
CA THR A 243 16.86 -10.40 9.23
C THR A 243 16.34 -9.08 8.67
N LYS A 244 17.08 -8.45 7.75
CA LYS A 244 16.63 -7.22 7.09
C LYS A 244 15.30 -7.40 6.32
N HIS A 245 15.11 -8.51 5.62
CA HIS A 245 13.84 -8.79 4.95
C HIS A 245 12.69 -9.04 5.94
N LEU A 246 12.95 -9.79 7.01
CA LEU A 246 11.95 -10.04 8.07
C LEU A 246 11.54 -8.75 8.78
N ASP A 247 12.51 -7.89 9.07
CA ASP A 247 12.28 -6.57 9.67
C ASP A 247 11.46 -5.68 8.74
N GLY A 248 11.76 -5.68 7.43
CA GLY A 248 10.96 -4.95 6.45
C GLY A 248 9.51 -5.44 6.35
N LEU A 249 9.28 -6.76 6.46
CA LEU A 249 7.93 -7.32 6.52
C LEU A 249 7.22 -6.92 7.82
N LEU A 250 7.90 -7.02 8.97
CA LEU A 250 7.35 -6.66 10.26
C LEU A 250 7.02 -5.16 10.35
N ASP A 251 7.88 -4.29 9.80
CA ASP A 251 7.67 -2.84 9.71
C ASP A 251 6.31 -2.50 9.08
N GLN A 252 5.94 -3.22 8.02
CA GLN A 252 4.68 -3.02 7.32
C GLN A 252 3.48 -3.69 7.99
N CYS A 253 3.71 -4.55 8.99
CA CYS A 253 2.69 -5.15 9.82
C CYS A 253 2.30 -4.29 11.02
N TRP A 254 2.98 -3.19 11.33
CA TRP A 254 2.53 -2.30 12.40
C TRP A 254 1.30 -1.49 11.97
N ARG A 255 0.35 -1.29 12.89
CA ARG A 255 -0.78 -0.38 12.72
C ARG A 255 -0.41 0.98 13.28
N TYR A 256 -0.66 2.01 12.48
CA TYR A 256 -0.45 3.40 12.85
C TYR A 256 -1.74 4.19 12.70
N GLU A 257 -1.92 5.18 13.57
CA GLU A 257 -3.04 6.12 13.55
C GLU A 257 -2.55 7.52 13.93
N ARG A 258 -3.33 8.55 13.57
CA ARG A 258 -3.18 9.89 14.15
C ARG A 258 -4.39 10.18 14.99
N ALA A 259 -4.17 10.69 16.20
CA ALA A 259 -5.26 11.16 17.04
C ALA A 259 -5.96 12.36 16.39
N GLU A 260 -5.19 13.28 15.81
CA GLU A 260 -5.71 14.42 15.05
C GLU A 260 -4.97 14.57 13.71
N PRO A 261 -5.66 15.00 12.64
CA PRO A 261 -4.99 15.22 11.36
C PRO A 261 -3.85 16.24 11.46
N GLY A 262 -2.72 15.92 10.83
CA GLY A 262 -1.50 16.73 10.85
C GLY A 262 -0.53 16.43 12.00
N GLN A 263 -0.92 15.66 13.01
CA GLN A 263 0.01 15.16 14.04
C GLN A 263 0.89 14.02 13.51
N SER A 264 2.02 13.72 14.15
CA SER A 264 2.83 12.54 13.79
C SER A 264 2.06 11.24 14.07
N PRO A 265 2.12 10.25 13.17
CA PRO A 265 1.45 8.97 13.38
C PRO A 265 2.07 8.22 14.56
N GLN A 266 1.24 7.54 15.34
CA GLN A 266 1.63 6.73 16.49
C GLN A 266 1.18 5.29 16.28
N ARG A 267 1.88 4.33 16.88
CA ARG A 267 1.43 2.93 16.85
C ARG A 267 0.09 2.81 17.58
N HIS A 268 -0.84 2.09 16.98
CA HIS A 268 -2.17 1.89 17.55
C HIS A 268 -2.06 1.19 18.91
N ALA A 269 -2.64 1.79 19.95
CA ALA A 269 -2.38 1.39 21.34
C ALA A 269 -2.88 -0.02 21.70
N SER A 270 -4.12 -0.36 21.33
CA SER A 270 -4.75 -1.65 21.67
C SER A 270 -4.55 -2.75 20.63
N HIS A 271 -4.40 -2.38 19.36
CA HIS A 271 -4.23 -3.31 18.24
C HIS A 271 -3.01 -2.90 17.41
N PRO A 272 -1.79 -3.06 17.94
CA PRO A 272 -0.60 -2.51 17.30
C PRO A 272 -0.20 -3.22 16.01
N ILE A 273 -0.73 -4.42 15.72
CA ILE A 273 -0.29 -5.24 14.58
C ILE A 273 -1.44 -5.55 13.62
N ASN A 274 -1.18 -5.32 12.34
CA ASN A 274 -1.93 -5.80 11.18
C ASN A 274 -1.15 -6.90 10.44
N PRO A 275 -1.44 -8.18 10.69
CA PRO A 275 -0.72 -9.28 10.07
C PRO A 275 -1.05 -9.43 8.56
N ASP A 276 -2.10 -8.76 8.07
CA ASP A 276 -2.54 -8.81 6.68
C ASP A 276 -1.53 -8.19 5.70
N ALA A 277 -0.60 -7.35 6.16
CA ALA A 277 0.48 -6.83 5.33
C ALA A 277 1.34 -7.97 4.73
N ALA A 278 1.57 -9.04 5.49
CA ALA A 278 2.29 -10.22 5.01
C ALA A 278 1.52 -10.91 3.87
N LEU A 279 0.20 -11.01 3.99
CA LEU A 279 -0.64 -11.57 2.93
C LEU A 279 -0.71 -10.65 1.71
N LEU A 280 -0.68 -9.32 1.89
CA LEU A 280 -0.64 -8.36 0.80
C LEU A 280 0.66 -8.50 0.00
N VAL A 281 1.81 -8.56 0.66
CA VAL A 281 3.11 -8.81 0.01
C VAL A 281 3.06 -10.10 -0.81
N ARG A 282 2.54 -11.19 -0.22
CA ARG A 282 2.36 -12.46 -0.93
C ARG A 282 1.45 -12.31 -2.16
N PHE A 283 0.31 -11.63 -2.01
CA PHE A 283 -0.65 -11.41 -3.09
C PHE A 283 -0.02 -10.64 -4.26
N LEU A 284 0.72 -9.56 -3.95
CA LEU A 284 1.41 -8.74 -4.95
C LEU A 284 2.47 -9.55 -5.71
N ALA A 285 3.30 -10.30 -4.99
CA ALA A 285 4.34 -11.13 -5.59
C ALA A 285 3.80 -12.22 -6.52
N GLN A 286 2.63 -12.78 -6.18
CA GLN A 286 1.95 -13.80 -6.97
C GLN A 286 1.06 -13.20 -8.07
N LYS A 287 0.98 -11.87 -8.17
CA LYS A 287 0.06 -11.17 -9.08
C LYS A 287 -1.39 -11.63 -8.92
N GLY A 288 -1.79 -11.95 -7.69
CA GLY A 288 -3.11 -12.50 -7.37
C GLY A 288 -3.40 -13.91 -7.90
N LEU A 289 -2.42 -14.59 -8.49
CA LEU A 289 -2.56 -15.97 -8.93
C LEU A 289 -2.40 -16.92 -7.74
N GLU A 290 -3.39 -17.78 -7.51
CA GLU A 290 -3.20 -18.93 -6.64
C GLU A 290 -2.38 -19.95 -7.43
N ARG A 291 -1.23 -20.36 -6.88
CA ARG A 291 -0.51 -21.53 -7.40
C ARG A 291 -1.30 -22.74 -6.91
N ASP A 292 -2.00 -23.40 -7.82
CA ASP A 292 -2.56 -24.75 -7.64
C ASP A 292 -1.45 -25.72 -7.18
#